data_AF-A0A845KYB5-F1
#
_entry.id   AF-A0A845KYB5-F1
#
_cell.length_a   1.000
_cell.length_b   1.000
_cell.length_c   1.000
_cell.angle_alpha   90.00
_cell.angle_beta   90.00
_cell.angle_gamma   90.00
#
_symmetry.space_group_name_H-M   'P 1'
#
loop_
_entity.id
_entity.type
_entity.pdbx_description
1 polymer ?
#
loop_
_entity_poly.entity_id
_entity_poly.type
_entity_poly.pdbx_seq_one_letter_code
_entity_poly.pdbx_strand_id
1 'polypeptide(L)'
;MPNIKSAIKRVKIARERTLKNASARSALRTTLKRFEAALASADVDNARAALAKAVRALDKAAAKGLIHKNTASRKKSRITKRFNKAAV
;
A
#
# COMPACT_ATOMS: atom_id res chain seq x y z
N MET A 1 -6.48 -1.44 -32.29
CA MET A 1 -7.79 -1.78 -31.67
C MET A 1 -7.90 -3.31 -31.65
N PRO A 2 -8.46 -3.96 -30.63
CA PRO A 2 -8.61 -5.41 -30.66
C PRO A 2 -9.67 -5.79 -31.69
N ASN A 3 -9.32 -6.64 -32.65
CA ASN A 3 -10.23 -7.03 -33.74
C ASN A 3 -11.08 -8.27 -33.37
N ILE A 4 -10.66 -9.00 -32.33
CA ILE A 4 -11.35 -10.21 -31.84
C ILE A 4 -12.29 -9.83 -30.69
N LYS A 5 -13.55 -10.32 -30.73
CA LYS A 5 -14.58 -10.04 -29.70
C LYS A 5 -14.10 -10.33 -28.27
N SER A 6 -13.38 -11.43 -28.07
CA SER A 6 -12.81 -11.80 -26.76
C SER A 6 -11.77 -10.79 -26.28
N ALA A 7 -10.94 -10.26 -27.18
CA ALA A 7 -9.91 -9.28 -26.87
C ALA A 7 -10.52 -7.90 -26.52
N ILE A 8 -11.57 -7.47 -27.22
CA ILE A 8 -12.33 -6.24 -26.89
C ILE A 8 -12.87 -6.33 -25.45
N LYS A 9 -13.47 -7.47 -25.09
CA LYS A 9 -13.97 -7.71 -23.73
C LYS A 9 -12.85 -7.67 -22.68
N ARG A 10 -11.68 -8.27 -22.98
CA ARG A 10 -10.51 -8.24 -22.08
C ARG A 10 -10.00 -6.82 -21.83
N VAL A 11 -9.96 -5.96 -22.86
CA VAL A 11 -9.57 -4.55 -22.72
C VAL A 11 -10.53 -3.79 -21.80
N LYS A 12 -11.86 -3.98 -21.95
CA LYS A 12 -12.85 -3.36 -21.06
C LYS A 12 -12.65 -3.77 -19.60
N ILE A 13 -12.52 -5.08 -19.34
CA ILE A 13 -12.28 -5.62 -18.00
C ILE A 13 -10.95 -5.11 -17.41
N ALA A 14 -9.89 -5.05 -18.23
CA ALA A 14 -8.58 -4.57 -17.81
C ALA A 14 -8.63 -3.09 -17.39
N ARG A 15 -9.37 -2.26 -18.12
CA ARG A 15 -9.56 -0.84 -17.79
C ARG A 15 -10.23 -0.67 -16.43
N GLU A 16 -11.32 -1.37 -16.18
CA GLU A 16 -12.06 -1.32 -14.92
C GLU A 16 -11.19 -1.80 -13.73
N ARG A 17 -10.46 -2.91 -13.90
CA ARG A 17 -9.55 -3.43 -12.87
C ARG A 17 -8.40 -2.48 -12.59
N THR A 18 -7.85 -1.86 -13.64
CA THR A 18 -6.75 -0.90 -13.51
C THR A 18 -7.16 0.32 -12.69
N LEU A 19 -8.35 0.88 -12.94
CA LEU A 19 -8.87 2.02 -12.17
C LEU A 19 -9.05 1.69 -10.68
N LYS A 20 -9.66 0.53 -10.37
CA LYS A 20 -9.82 0.06 -8.98
C LYS A 20 -8.48 -0.19 -8.28
N ASN A 21 -7.52 -0.77 -8.98
CA ASN A 21 -6.19 -1.02 -8.43
C ASN A 21 -5.38 0.26 -8.26
N ALA A 22 -5.57 1.26 -9.13
CA ALA A 22 -4.92 2.55 -9.02
C ALA A 22 -5.34 3.29 -7.74
N SER A 23 -6.65 3.34 -7.44
CA SER A 23 -7.16 3.96 -6.23
C SER A 23 -6.72 3.23 -4.96
N ALA A 24 -6.70 1.89 -4.97
CA ALA A 24 -6.21 1.11 -3.84
C ALA A 24 -4.69 1.31 -3.61
N ARG A 25 -3.90 1.42 -4.69
CA ARG A 25 -2.46 1.71 -4.59
C ARG A 25 -2.18 3.12 -4.10
N SER A 26 -2.95 4.11 -4.54
CA SER A 26 -2.79 5.50 -4.07
C SER A 26 -3.14 5.63 -2.59
N ALA A 27 -4.21 4.99 -2.13
CA ALA A 27 -4.57 4.92 -0.72
C ALA A 27 -3.44 4.31 0.14
N LEU A 28 -2.87 3.19 -0.30
CA LEU A 28 -1.73 2.55 0.39
C LEU A 28 -0.48 3.44 0.43
N ARG A 29 -0.16 4.13 -0.66
CA ARG A 29 0.95 5.09 -0.69
C ARG A 29 0.69 6.25 0.28
N THR A 30 -0.55 6.73 0.36
CA THR A 30 -0.96 7.81 1.27
C THR A 30 -0.81 7.38 2.73
N THR A 31 -1.22 6.17 3.10
CA THR A 31 -1.03 5.66 4.47
C THR A 31 0.44 5.57 4.86
N LEU A 32 1.32 5.19 3.93
CA LEU A 32 2.76 5.15 4.17
C LEU A 32 3.34 6.56 4.35
N LYS A 33 2.93 7.53 3.52
CA LYS A 33 3.34 8.93 3.66
C LYS A 33 2.89 9.54 4.99
N ARG A 34 1.67 9.23 5.45
CA ARG A 34 1.17 9.69 6.77
C ARG A 34 2.03 9.17 7.92
N PHE A 35 2.50 7.92 7.83
CA PHE A 35 3.44 7.37 8.80
C PHE A 35 4.80 8.09 8.75
N GLU A 36 5.32 8.36 7.55
CA GLU A 36 6.58 9.11 7.40
C GLU A 36 6.47 10.55 7.95
N ALA A 37 5.33 11.22 7.74
CA ALA A 37 5.07 12.54 8.31
C ALA A 37 4.94 12.52 9.85
N ALA A 38 4.28 11.50 10.40
CA ALA A 38 4.16 11.33 11.85
C ALA A 38 5.53 11.06 12.50
N LEU A 39 6.39 10.26 11.85
CA LEU A 39 7.76 10.06 12.29
C LEU A 39 8.60 11.35 12.25
N ALA A 40 8.42 12.19 11.23
CA ALA A 40 9.14 13.46 11.12
C ALA A 40 8.72 14.49 12.18
N SER A 41 7.49 14.38 12.70
CA SER A 41 6.93 15.31 13.69
C SER A 41 7.30 14.94 15.14
N ALA A 42 8.13 13.91 15.35
CA ALA A 42 8.59 13.41 16.66
C ALA A 42 7.51 12.96 17.68
N ASP A 43 6.23 12.94 17.30
CA ASP A 43 5.14 12.42 18.13
C ASP A 43 5.13 10.88 18.15
N VAL A 44 5.63 10.29 19.23
CA VAL A 44 5.77 8.82 19.39
C VAL A 44 4.41 8.12 19.38
N ASP A 45 3.38 8.68 20.03
CA ASP A 45 2.05 8.07 20.10
C ASP A 45 1.34 8.09 18.74
N ASN A 46 1.41 9.22 18.03
CA ASN A 46 0.86 9.36 16.69
C ASN A 46 1.61 8.44 15.70
N ALA A 47 2.93 8.34 15.82
CA ALA A 47 3.73 7.43 15.00
C ALA A 47 3.39 5.96 15.26
N ARG A 48 3.13 5.56 16.51
CA ARG A 48 2.70 4.20 16.87
C ARG A 48 1.32 3.85 16.28
N ALA A 49 0.37 4.76 16.39
CA ALA A 49 -0.95 4.60 15.80
C ALA A 49 -0.90 4.54 14.26
N ALA A 50 -0.07 5.39 13.64
CA ALA A 50 0.15 5.40 12.20
C ALA A 50 0.84 4.11 11.71
N LEU A 51 1.78 3.56 12.48
CA LEU A 51 2.44 2.28 12.19
C LEU A 51 1.42 1.14 12.15
N ALA A 52 0.57 1.02 13.18
CA ALA A 52 -0.46 -0.01 13.23
C ALA A 52 -1.41 0.05 12.01
N LYS A 53 -1.83 1.27 11.63
CA LYS A 53 -2.65 1.50 10.43
C LYS A 53 -1.90 1.12 9.14
N ALA A 54 -0.62 1.48 9.01
CA ALA A 54 0.19 1.16 7.84
C ALA A 54 0.43 -0.35 7.68
N VAL A 55 0.72 -1.06 8.77
CA VAL A 55 0.88 -2.52 8.78
C VAL A 55 -0.41 -3.20 8.32
N ARG A 56 -1.56 -2.82 8.91
CA ARG A 56 -2.86 -3.37 8.52
C ARG A 56 -3.18 -3.12 7.04
N ALA A 57 -2.84 -1.95 6.52
CA ALA A 57 -3.04 -1.62 5.11
C ALA A 57 -2.17 -2.46 4.17
N LEU A 58 -0.90 -2.71 4.54
CA LEU A 58 0.01 -3.58 3.78
C LEU A 58 -0.49 -5.03 3.73
N ASP A 59 -0.90 -5.57 4.87
CA ASP A 59 -1.37 -6.96 4.97
C ASP A 59 -2.68 -7.15 4.19
N LYS A 60 -3.61 -6.18 4.25
CA LYS A 60 -4.83 -6.17 3.41
C LYS A 60 -4.52 -6.07 1.92
N ALA A 61 -3.53 -5.28 1.52
CA ALA A 61 -3.14 -5.15 0.12
C ALA A 61 -2.48 -6.43 -0.42
N ALA A 62 -1.75 -7.16 0.42
CA ALA A 62 -1.22 -8.48 0.07
C ALA A 62 -2.34 -9.51 -0.09
N ALA A 63 -3.29 -9.56 0.86
CA ALA A 63 -4.42 -10.48 0.81
C ALA A 63 -5.29 -10.28 -0.45
N LYS A 64 -5.48 -9.04 -0.89
CA LYS A 64 -6.21 -8.71 -2.13
C LYS A 64 -5.39 -8.91 -3.41
N GLY A 65 -4.14 -9.39 -3.32
CA GLY A 65 -3.25 -9.57 -4.48
C GLY A 65 -2.79 -8.27 -5.14
N LEU A 66 -2.96 -7.12 -4.48
CA LEU A 66 -2.55 -5.81 -5.02
C LEU A 66 -1.03 -5.65 -5.02
N ILE A 67 -0.37 -6.23 -4.01
CA ILE A 67 1.08 -6.35 -3.88
C ILE A 67 1.45 -7.79 -3.54
N HIS A 68 2.63 -8.22 -3.94
CA HIS A 68 3.12 -9.55 -3.58
C HIS A 68 3.39 -9.64 -2.06
N LYS A 69 3.18 -10.82 -1.47
CA LYS A 69 3.42 -11.10 -0.04
C LYS A 69 4.83 -10.65 0.41
N ASN A 70 5.85 -10.95 -0.39
CA ASN A 70 7.24 -10.56 -0.09
C ASN A 70 7.44 -9.04 -0.12
N THR A 71 6.72 -8.32 -0.99
CA THR A 71 6.76 -6.85 -1.03
C THR A 71 6.12 -6.25 0.23
N ALA A 72 5.01 -6.83 0.70
CA ALA A 72 4.38 -6.44 1.96
C ALA A 72 5.33 -6.68 3.14
N SER A 73 5.91 -7.88 3.26
CA SER A 73 6.87 -8.22 4.32
C SER A 73 8.09 -7.31 4.32
N ARG A 74 8.66 -7.02 3.13
CA ARG A 74 9.79 -6.09 3.00
C ARG A 74 9.44 -4.69 3.47
N LYS A 75 8.25 -4.18 3.11
CA LYS A 75 7.80 -2.86 3.53
C LYS A 75 7.52 -2.81 5.02
N LYS A 76 6.86 -3.82 5.59
CA LYS A 76 6.60 -3.98 7.02
C LYS A 76 7.91 -3.93 7.81
N SER A 77 8.91 -4.71 7.42
CA SER A 77 10.24 -4.69 8.05
C SER A 77 10.93 -3.32 7.97
N ARG A 78 10.82 -2.62 6.83
CA ARG A 78 11.44 -1.30 6.67
C ARG A 78 10.80 -0.22 7.55
N ILE A 79 9.46 -0.19 7.64
CA ILE A 79 8.76 0.81 8.45
C ILE A 79 8.99 0.57 9.95
N THR A 80 9.00 -0.69 10.40
CA THR A 80 9.27 -1.01 11.80
C THR A 80 10.71 -0.68 12.20
N LYS A 81 11.69 -1.02 11.35
CA LYS A 81 13.09 -0.63 11.58
C LYS A 81 13.26 0.89 11.68
N ARG A 82 12.58 1.66 10.83
CA ARG A 82 12.62 3.14 10.88
C ARG A 82 12.01 3.68 12.16
N PHE A 83 10.86 3.16 12.60
CA PHE A 83 10.24 3.55 13.86
C PHE A 83 11.15 3.25 15.05
N ASN A 84 11.71 2.04 15.11
CA ASN A 84 12.62 1.66 16.19
C ASN A 84 13.89 2.53 16.21
N LYS A 85 14.44 2.89 15.05
CA LYS A 85 15.60 3.80 14.98
C LYS A 85 15.28 5.22 15.43
N ALA A 86 14.04 5.69 15.24
CA ALA A 86 13.62 7.02 15.66
C ALA A 86 13.17 7.08 17.13
N ALA A 87 12.85 5.93 17.72
CA ALA A 87 12.45 5.80 19.12
C ALA A 87 13.63 5.48 20.08
N VAL A 88 14.82 5.22 19.53
CA VAL A 88 16.11 5.09 20.25
C VAL A 88 16.85 6.40 20.12
#